data_AF-A0A534G6M5-F1
#
_entry.id   AF-A0A534G6M5-F1
#
_cell.length_a   1.000
_cell.length_b   1.000
_cell.length_c   1.000
_cell.angle_alpha   90.00
_cell.angle_beta   90.00
_cell.angle_gamma   90.00
#
_symmetry.space_group_name_H-M   'P 1'
#
loop_
_entity.id
_entity.type
_entity.pdbx_description
1 polymer ?
#
loop_
_entity_poly.entity_id
_entity_poly.type
_entity_poly.pdbx_seq_one_letter_code
_entity_poly.pdbx_strand_id
1 'polypeptide(L)' 'MAQFDVYRNSGKHRDVIPFVVAVQSSLYDDYDRRVVVPLVRTSALGTLASPRLNPTFKIKKISVVLHP' A
#
# COMPACT_ATOMS: atom_id res chain seq x y z
N MET A 1 -4.25 -10.72 8.53
CA MET A 1 -4.56 -9.76 7.45
C MET A 1 -4.71 -10.58 6.18
N ALA A 2 -5.85 -10.54 5.50
CA ALA A 2 -6.04 -11.32 4.27
C ALA A 2 -5.26 -10.72 3.10
N GLN A 3 -4.85 -11.56 2.15
CA GLN A 3 -4.15 -11.12 0.95
C GLN A 3 -5.03 -10.16 0.14
N PHE A 4 -4.41 -9.10 -0.38
CA PHE A 4 -4.99 -7.99 -1.16
C PHE A 4 -5.93 -7.06 -0.40
N ASP A 5 -6.19 -7.30 0.88
CA ASP A 5 -6.88 -6.33 1.71
C ASP A 5 -6.01 -5.09 1.99
N VAL A 6 -6.68 -3.95 2.10
CA VAL A 6 -6.07 -2.65 2.37
C VAL A 6 -6.34 -2.23 3.81
N TYR A 7 -5.28 -1.86 4.53
CA TYR A 7 -5.33 -1.46 5.92
C TYR A 7 -4.82 -0.02 6.09
N ARG A 8 -5.32 0.70 7.10
CA ARG A 8 -4.76 2.01 7.45
C ARG A 8 -3.35 1.83 8.04
N ASN A 9 -2.43 2.68 7.63
CA ASN A 9 -1.11 2.70 8.22
C ASN A 9 -1.15 3.38 9.60
N SER A 10 -0.76 2.66 10.65
CA SER A 10 -0.63 3.19 12.01
C SER A 10 0.79 3.72 12.32
N GLY A 11 1.73 3.57 11.39
CA GLY A 11 3.13 3.97 11.55
C GLY A 11 3.37 5.48 11.49
N LYS A 12 4.63 5.86 11.69
CA LYS A 12 5.08 7.28 11.74
C LYS A 12 4.83 8.06 10.45
N HIS A 13 4.84 7.39 9.31
CA HIS A 13 4.67 8.01 7.99
C HIS A 13 3.21 8.00 7.48
N ARG A 14 2.21 7.78 8.35
CA ARG A 14 0.80 7.66 7.97
C ARG A 14 0.23 8.83 7.16
N ASP A 15 0.80 10.02 7.29
CA ASP A 15 0.32 11.19 6.55
C ASP A 15 0.68 11.09 5.05
N VAL A 16 1.88 10.56 4.76
CA VAL A 16 2.41 10.33 3.41
C VAL A 16 1.99 8.97 2.84
N ILE A 17 1.94 7.95 3.70
CA ILE A 17 1.59 6.56 3.40
C ILE A 17 0.34 6.19 4.20
N PRO A 18 -0.87 6.63 3.77
CA PRO A 18 -2.09 6.44 4.55
C PRO A 18 -2.57 4.99 4.63
N PHE A 19 -2.15 4.15 3.68
CA PHE A 19 -2.59 2.76 3.60
C PHE A 19 -1.44 1.82 3.26
N VAL A 20 -1.63 0.55 3.58
CA VAL A 20 -0.78 -0.57 3.15
C VAL A 20 -1.68 -1.66 2.58
N VAL A 21 -1.22 -2.34 1.53
CA VAL A 21 -1.89 -3.53 0.98
C VAL A 21 -1.14 -4.78 1.40
N ALA A 22 -1.85 -5.77 1.92
CA ALA A 22 -1.27 -7.07 2.22
C ALA A 22 -1.04 -7.85 0.92
N VAL A 23 0.17 -8.34 0.68
CA VAL A 23 0.50 -9.10 -0.55
C VAL A 23 0.95 -10.53 -0.26
N GLN A 24 1.21 -10.85 1.00
CA GLN A 24 1.60 -12.18 1.43
C GLN A 24 0.52 -13.22 1.09
N SER A 25 0.95 -14.36 0.56
CA SER A 25 0.09 -15.50 0.31
C SER A 25 -0.54 -15.99 1.62
N SER A 26 -1.82 -16.39 1.55
CA SER A 26 -2.55 -17.01 2.66
C SER A 26 -1.91 -18.30 3.18
N LEU A 27 -1.04 -18.94 2.38
CA LEU A 27 -0.22 -20.09 2.83
C LEU A 27 0.64 -19.77 4.08
N TYR A 28 0.88 -18.49 4.35
CA TYR A 28 1.69 -18.02 5.47
C TYR A 28 0.83 -17.24 6.48
N ASP A 29 -0.45 -17.59 6.63
CA ASP A 29 -1.35 -16.89 7.54
C ASP A 29 -1.00 -17.03 9.03
N ASP A 30 -0.31 -18.11 9.39
CA ASP A 30 0.16 -18.39 10.75
C ASP A 30 1.40 -17.57 11.14
N TYR A 31 1.96 -16.76 10.23
CA TYR A 31 3.11 -15.92 10.53
C TYR A 31 2.69 -14.59 11.19
N ASP A 32 3.33 -14.24 12.30
CA ASP A 32 3.01 -13.05 13.10
C ASP A 32 3.20 -11.73 12.36
N ARG A 33 4.09 -11.70 11.36
CA ARG A 33 4.39 -10.50 10.55
C ARG A 33 3.82 -10.63 9.16
N ARG A 34 3.51 -9.50 8.53
CA ARG A 34 2.90 -9.47 7.21
C ARG A 34 3.74 -8.74 6.18
N VAL A 35 3.94 -9.35 5.00
CA VAL A 35 4.50 -8.66 3.84
C VAL A 35 3.42 -7.74 3.26
N VAL A 36 3.73 -6.44 3.27
CA VAL A 36 2.84 -5.38 2.80
C VAL A 36 3.56 -4.47 1.83
N VAL A 37 2.81 -3.85 0.93
CA VAL A 37 3.32 -2.79 0.05
C VAL A 37 2.67 -1.46 0.46
N PRO A 38 3.44 -0.37 0.62
CA PRO A 38 2.89 0.92 0.99
C PRO A 38 2.11 1.54 -0.18
N LEU A 39 0.99 2.20 0.17
CA LEU A 39 0.21 3.02 -0.74
C LEU A 39 0.45 4.49 -0.41
N VAL A 40 1.28 5.13 -1.22
CA VAL A 40 1.76 6.51 -1.00
C VAL A 40 0.80 7.49 -1.65
N ARG A 41 0.52 8.64 -1.02
CA ARG A 41 -0.30 9.68 -1.68
C ARG A 41 0.35 10.13 -2.97
N THR A 42 -0.44 10.26 -4.04
CA THR A 42 0.03 10.82 -5.31
C THR A 42 0.62 12.22 -5.14
N SER A 43 0.05 13.02 -4.23
CA SER A 43 0.53 14.38 -3.92
C SER A 43 1.89 14.44 -3.24
N ALA A 44 2.38 13.32 -2.70
CA ALA A 44 3.69 13.21 -2.08
C ALA A 44 4.76 12.65 -3.04
N LEU A 45 4.36 12.28 -4.27
CA LEU A 45 5.23 11.72 -5.28
C LEU A 45 5.44 12.72 -6.42
N GLY A 46 6.64 12.71 -6.99
CA GLY A 46 6.95 13.42 -8.24
C GLY A 46 6.46 12.64 -9.47
N THR A 47 7.08 12.89 -10.62
CA THR A 47 6.79 12.13 -11.85
C THR A 47 7.18 10.67 -11.67
N LEU A 48 6.21 9.77 -11.79
CA LEU A 48 6.44 8.33 -11.66
C LEU A 48 6.85 7.71 -12.99
N ALA A 49 7.99 7.01 -12.98
CA ALA A 49 8.36 6.12 -14.07
C ALA A 49 7.53 4.83 -14.00
N SER A 50 7.23 4.24 -15.15
CA SER A 50 6.62 2.91 -15.28
C SER A 50 5.29 2.72 -14.53
N PRO A 51 4.17 3.25 -15.04
CA PRO A 51 2.85 3.14 -14.43
C PRO A 51 2.36 1.70 -14.20
N ARG A 52 2.90 0.73 -14.96
CA ARG A 52 2.61 -0.70 -14.78
C ARG A 52 3.22 -1.28 -13.50
N LEU A 53 4.38 -0.77 -13.09
CA LEU A 53 5.05 -1.16 -11.85
C LEU A 53 4.46 -0.41 -10.64
N ASN A 54 3.98 0.82 -10.88
CA ASN A 54 3.42 1.71 -9.87
C ASN A 54 1.92 1.98 -10.13
N PRO A 55 1.04 0.98 -10.01
CA PRO A 55 -0.39 1.17 -10.25
C PRO A 55 -0.99 2.16 -9.24
N THR A 56 -1.95 2.95 -9.72
CA THR A 56 -2.65 3.97 -8.93
C THR A 56 -4.03 3.46 -8.52
N PHE A 57 -4.44 3.78 -7.30
CA PHE A 57 -5.71 3.41 -6.71
C PHE A 57 -6.43 4.63 -6.13
N LYS A 58 -7.75 4.53 -6.00
CA LYS A 58 -8.58 5.51 -5.30
C LYS A 58 -9.27 4.82 -4.12
N ILE A 59 -8.80 5.07 -2.90
CA ILE A 59 -9.30 4.45 -1.68
C ILE A 59 -9.92 5.53 -0.81
N LYS A 60 -11.21 5.40 -0.47
CA LYS A 60 -11.94 6.39 0.37
C LYS A 60 -11.75 7.84 -0.13
N LYS A 61 -11.81 8.03 -1.46
CA LYS A 61 -11.57 9.29 -2.18
C LYS A 61 -10.13 9.83 -2.14
N ILE A 62 -9.17 9.10 -1.58
CA ILE A 62 -7.74 9.44 -1.58
C ILE A 62 -7.05 8.72 -2.74
N SER A 63 -6.38 9.47 -3.59
CA SER A 63 -5.54 8.94 -4.67
C SER A 63 -4.18 8.51 -4.10
N VAL A 64 -3.84 7.25 -4.30
CA VAL A 64 -2.59 6.66 -3.82
C VAL A 64 -1.95 5.79 -4.89
N VAL A 65 -0.65 5.60 -4.79
CA VAL A 65 0.16 4.81 -5.71
C VAL A 65 0.77 3.67 -4.91
N LEU A 66 0.67 2.46 -5.44
CA LEU A 66 1.47 1.33 -4.96
C LEU A 66 2.90 1.58 -5.37
N HIS A 67 3.75 1.84 -4.39
CA HIS A 67 5.17 2.12 -4.60
C HIS A 67 5.97 1.08 -3.80
N PRO A 68 6.47 0.02 -4.46
CA PRO A 68 7.26 -1.01 -3.80
C PRO A 68 8.63 -0.49 -3.37
#